data_AF-A0A7V1HTJ3-F1
#
_entry.id   AF-A0A7V1HTJ3-F1
#
_cell.length_a   1.000
_cell.length_b   1.000
_cell.length_c   1.000
_cell.angle_alpha   90.00
_cell.angle_beta   90.00
_cell.angle_gamma   90.00
#
_symmetry.space_group_name_H-M   'P 1'
#
loop_
_entity.id
_entity.type
_entity.pdbx_description
1 polymer ?
#
loop_
_entity_poly.entity_id
_entity_poly.type
_entity_poly.pdbx_seq_one_letter_code
_entity_poly.pdbx_strand_id
1 'polypeptide(L)' 'GTGLGLAIVHRIVDAHRGRITIKNRTGDVAGTEVCIILPADTETTETTDEKQMNREISL' A
#
# COMPACT_ATOMS: atom_id res chain seq x y z
N GLY A 1 5.21 -26.33 0.89
CA GLY A 1 6.09 -25.15 0.79
C GLY A 1 7.00 -25.10 2.01
N THR A 2 8.24 -24.64 1.87
CA THR A 2 9.28 -24.69 2.92
C THR A 2 9.14 -23.64 4.04
N GLY A 3 8.06 -22.86 4.06
CA GLY A 3 7.87 -21.78 5.03
C GLY A 3 8.67 -20.49 4.73
N LEU A 4 9.42 -20.45 3.63
CA LEU A 4 10.28 -19.31 3.30
C LEU A 4 9.50 -18.05 2.91
N GLY A 5 8.35 -18.20 2.25
CA GLY A 5 7.59 -17.06 1.71
C GLY A 5 7.20 -16.05 2.78
N LEU A 6 6.54 -16.50 3.86
CA LEU A 6 6.11 -15.61 4.92
C LEU A 6 7.29 -15.08 5.76
N ALA A 7 8.39 -15.84 5.86
CA ALA A 7 9.62 -15.37 6.49
C ALA A 7 10.27 -14.20 5.72
N ILE A 8 10.21 -14.22 4.38
CA ILE A 8 10.65 -13.09 3.55
C ILE A 8 9.71 -11.90 3.76
N VAL A 9 8.39 -12.10 3.70
CA VAL A 9 7.42 -11.02 3.90
C VAL A 9 7.59 -10.36 5.27
N HIS A 10 7.78 -11.13 6.33
CA HIS A 10 8.03 -10.58 7.66
C HIS A 10 9.25 -9.67 7.67
N ARG A 11 10.37 -10.09 7.06
CA ARG A 11 11.59 -9.26 6.95
C ARG A 11 11.36 -7.98 6.16
N ILE A 12 10.60 -8.04 5.07
CA ILE A 12 10.27 -6.86 4.26
C ILE A 12 9.46 -5.87 5.10
N VAL A 13 8.39 -6.34 5.75
CA VAL A 13 7.51 -5.48 6.56
C VAL A 13 8.29 -4.83 7.71
N ASP A 14 9.15 -5.59 8.38
CA ASP A 14 9.99 -5.08 9.47
C ASP A 14 10.99 -4.00 9.00
N ALA A 15 11.63 -4.22 7.85
CA ALA A 15 12.54 -3.24 7.25
C ALA A 15 11.84 -1.91 6.88
N HIS A 16 10.54 -1.95 6.56
CA HIS A 16 9.72 -0.77 6.27
C HIS A 16 9.00 -0.23 7.52
N ARG A 17 9.34 -0.73 8.72
CA ARG A 17 8.72 -0.33 10.01
C ARG A 17 7.20 -0.51 10.00
N GLY A 18 6.73 -1.50 9.24
CA GLY A 18 5.33 -1.83 9.08
C GLY A 18 4.83 -2.85 10.10
N ARG A 19 3.62 -3.33 9.87
CA ARG A 19 2.95 -4.38 10.66
C ARG A 19 2.30 -5.38 9.71
N ILE A 20 2.33 -6.66 10.07
CA ILE A 20 1.61 -7.73 9.37
C ILE A 20 0.73 -8.50 10.35
N THR A 21 -0.50 -8.80 9.96
CA THR A 21 -1.44 -9.64 10.70
C THR A 21 -2.04 -10.69 9.78
N ILE A 22 -2.25 -11.89 10.32
CA ILE A 22 -2.85 -13.01 9.60
C ILE A 22 -3.95 -13.57 10.47
N LYS A 23 -5.16 -13.68 9.93
CA LYS A 23 -6.30 -14.30 10.60
C LYS A 23 -6.97 -15.29 9.67
N ASN A 24 -7.46 -16.37 10.25
CA ASN A 24 -8.37 -17.26 9.54
C ASN A 24 -9.74 -16.62 9.52
N ARG A 25 -10.38 -16.60 8.35
CA ARG A 25 -11.78 -16.23 8.21
C ARG A 25 -12.60 -17.50 8.31
N THR A 26 -13.26 -17.68 9.45
CA THR A 26 -14.19 -18.79 9.71
C THR A 26 -15.62 -18.26 9.59
N GLY A 27 -16.35 -18.73 8.58
CA GLY A 27 -17.71 -18.30 8.22
C GLY A 27 -18.12 -18.95 6.90
N ASP A 28 -19.23 -18.51 6.28
CA ASP A 28 -19.80 -19.13 5.06
C ASP A 28 -18.79 -19.28 3.90
N VAL A 29 -17.80 -18.39 3.84
CA VAL A 29 -16.63 -18.53 2.96
C VAL A 29 -15.36 -18.61 3.79
N ALA A 30 -14.89 -19.83 4.03
CA ALA A 30 -13.63 -20.08 4.72
C ALA A 30 -12.42 -19.53 3.93
N GLY A 31 -11.39 -19.07 4.63
CA GLY A 31 -10.15 -18.63 4.01
C GLY A 31 -9.16 -18.00 4.98
N THR A 32 -8.13 -17.36 4.44
CA THR A 32 -7.11 -16.65 5.21
C THR A 32 -7.08 -15.20 4.76
N GLU A 33 -7.06 -14.28 5.71
CA GLU A 33 -6.91 -12.86 5.49
C GLU A 33 -5.53 -12.43 5.98
N VAL A 34 -4.78 -11.78 5.09
CA VAL A 34 -3.46 -11.22 5.36
C VAL A 34 -3.57 -9.71 5.23
N CYS A 35 -3.24 -8.98 6.29
CA CYS A 35 -3.28 -7.52 6.32
C CYS A 35 -1.88 -6.98 6.63
N ILE A 36 -1.40 -6.07 5.77
CA ILE A 36 -0.10 -5.40 5.89
C ILE A 36 -0.35 -3.90 5.98
N ILE A 37 0.29 -3.26 6.96
CA ILE A 37 0.23 -1.82 7.18
C ILE A 37 1.66 -1.30 7.06
N LEU A 38 1.85 -0.31 6.20
CA LEU A 38 3.12 0.41 6.03
C LEU A 38 2.90 1.89 6.35
N PRO A 39 3.92 2.61 6.86
CA PRO A 39 3.89 4.06 6.91
C PRO A 39 3.62 4.63 5.51
N ALA A 40 2.72 5.61 5.41
CA ALA A 40 2.51 6.35 4.18
C ALA A 40 3.46 7.56 4.18
N ASP A 41 4.29 7.69 3.15
CA ASP A 41 5.04 8.92 2.93
C ASP A 41 4.06 10.01 2.50
N THR A 42 4.03 11.12 3.24
CA THR A 42 3.12 12.25 3.00
C THR A 42 3.65 13.22 1.95
N GLU A 43 4.63 12.81 1.13
CA GLU A 43 4.98 13.56 -0.08
C GLU A 43 3.84 13.42 -1.08
N THR A 44 2.86 14.30 -0.88
CA THR A 44 1.82 14.65 -1.83
C THR A 44 2.54 14.98 -3.13
N THR A 45 2.43 14.09 -4.11
CA THR A 45 2.75 14.43 -5.48
C THR A 45 1.88 15.62 -5.85
N GLU A 46 2.49 16.79 -5.96
CA GLU A 46 1.92 17.93 -6.66
C GLU A 46 1.64 17.46 -8.09
N THR A 47 0.40 17.01 -8.31
CA THR A 47 -0.14 16.82 -9.65
C THR A 47 -0.18 18.22 -10.27
N THR A 48 0.86 18.54 -11.03
CA THR A 48 0.88 19.73 -11.88
C THR A 48 -0.20 19.53 -12.94
N ASP A 49 -1.41 20.00 -12.66
CA ASP A 49 -2.46 20.17 -13.65
C ASP A 49 -2.02 21.29 -14.61
N GLU A 50 -1.30 20.95 -15.67
CA GLU A 50 -0.87 21.84 -16.76
C GLU A 50 -2.02 22.42 -17.61
N LYS A 51 -3.26 22.47 -17.10
CA LYS A 51 -4.43 22.81 -17.92
C LYS A 51 -5.04 24.20 -17.73
N GLN A 52 -4.42 25.10 -16.96
CA GLN A 52 -5.07 26.37 -16.58
C GLN A 52 -4.37 27.68 -16.95
N MET A 53 -3.39 27.71 -17.88
CA MET A 53 -2.74 28.98 -18.27
C MET A 53 -3.03 29.48 -19.70
N ASN A 54 -3.61 28.69 -20.62
CA ASN A 54 -3.67 29.09 -22.04
C ASN A 54 -4.99 29.73 -22.53
N ARG A 55 -5.75 30.43 -21.66
CA ARG A 55 -6.99 31.13 -22.07
C ARG A 55 -7.03 32.64 -21.86
N GLU A 56 -5.97 33.28 -21.36
CA GLU A 56 -5.96 34.74 -21.13
C GLU A 56 -5.05 35.55 -22.06
N ILE A 57 -4.73 35.04 -23.26
CA ILE A 57 -4.10 35.86 -24.30
C ILE A 57 -4.92 35.79 -25.60
N SER A 58 -6.08 36.44 -25.56
CA SER A 58 -6.69 37.05 -26.74
C SER A 58 -7.14 38.46 -26.36
N LEU A 59 -6.28 39.42 -26.69
CA LEU A 59 -6.62 40.82 -26.91
C LEU A 59 -6.40 41.08 -28.41
#